data_AF-A0A8C6PMZ9-F1
#
_entry.id   AF-A0A8C6PMZ9-F1
#
_cell.length_a   1.000
_cell.length_b   1.000
_cell.length_c   1.000
_cell.angle_alpha   90.00
_cell.angle_beta   90.00
_cell.angle_gamma   90.00
#
_symmetry.space_group_name_H-M   'P 1'
#
loop_
_entity.id
_entity.type
_entity.pdbx_description
1 polymer ?
#
loop_
_entity_poly.entity_id
_entity_poly.type
_entity_poly.pdbx_seq_one_letter_code
_entity_poly.pdbx_strand_id
1 'polypeptide(L)'
;SEASPVRAPQGCCSSSPRCSTRMKKEESFLGKLGGTLIRKKKSKEVSDLHEEGRNAINAPLLPLGTEIYPEDTLLEENAERMMLDPTSRENLKFSDLLKVLIEWINSELEEDRIIVKDLEEDCYDGQVLQKLFEKLSGRKLNVAEVTQSEIGQKQKLTTVLEAVNHLLRPHGWTIEWSVDAIHSKNLVAIVYLLVALAMHFQAPIRLPEHVSVQVVVVKKREGILQTAVMTKEDAFDTLLDHAPDKLNVVKSSLITFVNKHLNKLNLEVTELESQFADGVYLILLMGLLEDYFVPLYNFFLTPENFEQKVHNVAFAFELMQDGGLKKPKARPEDVVNLNLKSTLRVLYNLFTNYKNSD
;
A
#
# COMPACT_ATOMS: atom_id res chain seq x y z
N SER A 1 -31.41 -54.16 -48.93
CA SER A 1 -31.96 -55.28 -48.14
C SER A 1 -31.78 -54.94 -46.67
N GLU A 2 -32.72 -54.29 -45.97
CA GLU A 2 -34.11 -54.72 -45.66
C GLU A 2 -34.16 -56.04 -44.84
N ALA A 3 -34.94 -56.15 -43.75
CA ALA A 3 -35.79 -55.17 -43.06
C ALA A 3 -36.03 -55.54 -41.58
N SER A 4 -36.57 -54.59 -40.79
CA SER A 4 -37.23 -54.84 -39.49
C SER A 4 -38.64 -55.44 -39.69
N PRO A 5 -39.31 -56.00 -38.65
CA PRO A 5 -40.27 -55.22 -37.81
C PRO A 5 -40.35 -55.72 -36.33
N VAL A 6 -41.13 -55.20 -35.35
CA VAL A 6 -41.76 -53.93 -34.92
C VAL A 6 -42.62 -54.26 -33.66
N ARG A 7 -42.74 -53.30 -32.72
CA ARG A 7 -43.76 -53.12 -31.64
C ARG A 7 -43.75 -53.91 -30.31
N ALA A 8 -44.05 -53.15 -29.25
CA ALA A 8 -44.53 -53.57 -27.91
C ALA A 8 -46.08 -53.51 -27.83
N PRO A 9 -46.69 -53.88 -26.68
CA PRO A 9 -47.23 -52.81 -25.80
C PRO A 9 -47.15 -53.09 -24.27
N GLN A 10 -47.73 -52.16 -23.48
CA GLN A 10 -47.71 -52.05 -22.01
C GLN A 10 -48.83 -52.88 -21.31
N GLY A 11 -48.76 -53.11 -19.99
CA GLY A 11 -49.90 -53.66 -19.23
C GLY A 11 -49.70 -53.95 -17.71
N CYS A 12 -50.31 -53.10 -16.87
CA CYS A 12 -50.38 -53.04 -15.40
C CYS A 12 -50.60 -54.30 -14.50
N CYS A 13 -50.12 -54.15 -13.25
CA CYS A 13 -50.77 -54.44 -11.93
C CYS A 13 -50.83 -55.83 -11.25
N SER A 14 -50.28 -55.84 -10.02
CA SER A 14 -50.80 -56.43 -8.75
C SER A 14 -51.00 -57.96 -8.58
N SER A 15 -50.35 -58.56 -7.57
CA SER A 15 -51.01 -58.98 -6.30
C SER A 15 -50.19 -59.91 -5.36
N SER A 16 -49.73 -59.36 -4.22
CA SER A 16 -49.93 -59.91 -2.84
C SER A 16 -49.40 -61.36 -2.50
N PRO A 17 -49.71 -61.98 -1.32
CA PRO A 17 -48.66 -62.15 -0.29
C PRO A 17 -48.58 -63.54 0.43
N ARG A 18 -47.55 -63.73 1.29
CA ARG A 18 -47.54 -64.47 2.60
C ARG A 18 -46.07 -64.75 3.01
N CYS A 19 -45.58 -64.82 4.26
CA CYS A 19 -46.06 -64.69 5.65
C CYS A 19 -45.70 -65.93 6.50
N SER A 20 -44.79 -65.76 7.48
CA SER A 20 -44.73 -66.50 8.77
C SER A 20 -43.66 -65.84 9.67
N THR A 21 -44.02 -65.03 10.67
CA THR A 21 -44.35 -65.40 12.08
C THR A 21 -43.21 -66.14 12.79
N ARG A 22 -42.53 -65.60 13.81
CA ARG A 22 -43.02 -65.18 15.16
C ARG A 22 -41.99 -64.18 15.78
N MET A 23 -42.19 -63.46 16.90
CA MET A 23 -43.24 -63.40 17.94
C MET A 23 -43.35 -61.97 18.55
N LYS A 24 -43.32 -61.80 19.90
CA LYS A 24 -43.20 -60.56 20.72
C LYS A 24 -42.32 -60.91 21.96
N LYS A 25 -41.83 -60.02 22.85
CA LYS A 25 -42.33 -58.71 23.33
C LYS A 25 -41.24 -57.98 24.16
N GLU A 26 -41.02 -56.68 23.93
CA GLU A 26 -40.98 -55.60 24.95
C GLU A 26 -40.66 -54.24 24.27
N GLU A 27 -40.96 -53.12 24.95
CA GLU A 27 -41.15 -51.81 24.31
C GLU A 27 -39.97 -50.83 24.44
N SER A 28 -40.01 -49.82 23.56
CA SER A 28 -39.47 -48.45 23.72
C SER A 28 -38.04 -48.13 23.20
N PHE A 29 -37.88 -46.85 22.84
CA PHE A 29 -36.66 -46.17 22.40
C PHE A 29 -35.92 -46.69 21.14
N LEU A 30 -36.37 -46.28 19.95
CA LEU A 30 -35.57 -45.60 18.89
C LEU A 30 -36.38 -45.47 17.57
N GLY A 31 -37.42 -44.62 17.56
CA GLY A 31 -38.33 -44.49 16.42
C GLY A 31 -38.73 -43.05 16.02
N LYS A 32 -38.11 -42.02 16.61
CA LYS A 32 -38.44 -40.60 16.35
C LYS A 32 -37.22 -39.68 16.46
N LEU A 33 -36.31 -39.71 15.47
CA LEU A 33 -35.21 -38.72 15.39
C LEU A 33 -34.68 -38.42 13.97
N GLY A 34 -35.39 -38.84 12.91
CA GLY A 34 -34.95 -38.63 11.51
C GLY A 34 -35.62 -37.48 10.73
N GLY A 35 -36.72 -36.89 11.22
CA GLY A 35 -37.61 -36.05 10.38
C GLY A 35 -37.70 -34.55 10.72
N THR A 36 -37.27 -34.11 11.90
CA THR A 36 -37.56 -32.76 12.42
C THR A 36 -36.42 -31.75 12.27
N LEU A 37 -35.18 -32.21 12.06
CA LEU A 37 -34.01 -31.33 11.90
C LEU A 37 -33.99 -30.62 10.53
N ILE A 38 -34.32 -31.33 9.43
CA ILE A 38 -34.28 -30.76 8.08
C ILE A 38 -35.33 -29.64 7.92
N ARG A 39 -36.53 -29.80 8.49
CA ARG A 39 -37.59 -28.78 8.40
C ARG A 39 -37.32 -27.56 9.28
N LYS A 40 -36.68 -27.74 10.45
CA LYS A 40 -36.25 -26.61 11.31
C LYS A 40 -35.05 -25.85 10.72
N LYS A 41 -34.12 -26.53 10.03
CA LYS A 41 -33.02 -25.84 9.33
C LYS A 41 -33.57 -24.91 8.24
N LYS A 42 -34.44 -25.42 7.36
CA LYS A 42 -35.09 -24.59 6.32
C LYS A 42 -35.95 -23.45 6.88
N SER A 43 -36.67 -23.63 7.98
CA SER A 43 -37.46 -22.52 8.57
C SER A 43 -36.58 -21.43 9.19
N LYS A 44 -35.40 -21.79 9.71
CA LYS A 44 -34.44 -20.81 10.22
C LYS A 44 -33.76 -20.07 9.07
N GLU A 45 -33.24 -20.81 8.10
CA GLU A 45 -32.63 -20.30 6.86
C GLU A 45 -33.55 -19.32 6.10
N VAL A 46 -34.87 -19.62 6.00
CA VAL A 46 -35.87 -18.70 5.38
C VAL A 46 -36.18 -17.47 6.26
N SER A 47 -35.99 -17.56 7.59
CA SER A 47 -36.11 -16.42 8.50
C SER A 47 -34.88 -15.52 8.41
N ASP A 48 -33.69 -16.12 8.45
CA ASP A 48 -32.40 -15.45 8.35
C ASP A 48 -32.32 -14.68 7.02
N LEU A 49 -32.73 -15.29 5.89
CA LEU A 49 -32.82 -14.62 4.58
C LEU A 49 -33.84 -13.47 4.52
N HIS A 50 -34.96 -13.56 5.25
CA HIS A 50 -35.92 -12.45 5.37
C HIS A 50 -35.41 -11.31 6.26
N GLU A 51 -34.50 -11.59 7.18
CA GLU A 51 -33.88 -10.59 8.05
C GLU A 51 -32.71 -9.90 7.35
N GLU A 52 -31.89 -10.65 6.63
CA GLU A 52 -30.87 -10.14 5.70
C GLU A 52 -31.50 -9.26 4.61
N GLY A 53 -32.58 -9.71 3.97
CA GLY A 53 -33.32 -8.90 2.98
C GLY A 53 -33.92 -7.62 3.56
N ARG A 54 -34.35 -7.62 4.83
CA ARG A 54 -34.82 -6.40 5.51
C ARG A 54 -33.68 -5.46 5.89
N ASN A 55 -32.49 -5.97 6.21
CA ASN A 55 -31.31 -5.15 6.44
C ASN A 55 -30.78 -4.53 5.13
N ALA A 56 -30.81 -5.28 4.02
CA ALA A 56 -30.42 -4.77 2.70
C ALA A 56 -31.31 -3.61 2.21
N ILE A 57 -32.62 -3.64 2.49
CA ILE A 57 -33.57 -2.57 2.12
C ILE A 57 -33.39 -1.30 2.97
N ASN A 58 -32.87 -1.41 4.20
CA ASN A 58 -32.68 -0.27 5.11
C ASN A 58 -31.23 0.28 5.11
N ALA A 59 -30.35 -0.25 4.24
CA ALA A 59 -29.03 0.33 4.05
C ALA A 59 -29.14 1.76 3.46
N PRO A 60 -28.37 2.75 3.94
CA PRO A 60 -28.38 4.09 3.36
C PRO A 60 -28.03 4.03 1.88
N LEU A 61 -28.89 4.61 1.03
CA LEU A 61 -28.76 4.57 -0.43
C LEU A 61 -27.48 5.29 -0.90
N LEU A 62 -26.38 4.56 -0.99
CA LEU A 62 -25.19 4.96 -1.75
C LEU A 62 -25.39 4.64 -3.25
N PRO A 63 -24.74 5.38 -4.16
CA PRO A 63 -25.07 5.31 -5.59
C PRO A 63 -24.82 3.92 -6.18
N LEU A 64 -25.88 3.30 -6.71
CA LEU A 64 -25.80 2.01 -7.38
C LEU A 64 -25.11 2.19 -8.75
N GLY A 65 -23.81 1.92 -8.82
CA GLY A 65 -22.99 2.31 -9.98
C GLY A 65 -21.67 1.56 -10.15
N THR A 66 -21.58 0.30 -9.72
CA THR A 66 -20.44 -0.56 -10.09
C THR A 66 -20.88 -2.03 -10.12
N GLU A 67 -20.78 -2.68 -11.28
CA GLU A 67 -20.85 -4.14 -11.36
C GLU A 67 -19.53 -4.70 -10.80
N ILE A 68 -19.58 -5.15 -9.55
CA ILE A 68 -18.47 -5.88 -8.91
C ILE A 68 -18.51 -7.30 -9.47
N TYR A 69 -17.42 -7.77 -10.08
CA TYR A 69 -17.36 -9.12 -10.63
C TYR A 69 -17.22 -10.13 -9.48
N PRO A 70 -17.77 -11.35 -9.59
CA PRO A 70 -17.76 -12.32 -8.49
C PRO A 70 -16.35 -12.70 -8.02
N GLU A 71 -15.34 -12.55 -8.86
CA GLU A 71 -13.92 -12.81 -8.55
C GLU A 71 -13.33 -11.78 -7.56
N ASP A 72 -13.89 -10.57 -7.49
CA ASP A 72 -13.49 -9.51 -6.54
C ASP A 72 -13.84 -9.87 -5.07
N THR A 73 -14.76 -10.83 -4.86
CA THR A 73 -15.21 -11.24 -3.52
C THR A 73 -14.37 -12.35 -2.89
N LEU A 74 -13.47 -12.97 -3.67
CA LEU A 74 -12.63 -14.09 -3.25
C LEU A 74 -11.28 -13.59 -2.69
N LEU A 75 -11.35 -13.02 -1.49
CA LEU A 75 -10.21 -12.89 -0.58
C LEU A 75 -10.12 -14.14 0.30
N GLU A 76 -8.94 -14.75 0.38
CA GLU A 76 -8.62 -15.79 1.36
C GLU A 76 -8.52 -15.19 2.77
N GLU A 77 -8.65 -16.03 3.80
CA GLU A 77 -8.62 -15.58 5.18
C GLU A 77 -7.20 -15.13 5.57
N ASN A 78 -7.05 -13.88 6.03
CA ASN A 78 -5.79 -13.14 6.21
C ASN A 78 -5.10 -12.63 4.93
N ALA A 79 -5.70 -12.75 3.74
CA ALA A 79 -5.18 -12.05 2.56
C ALA A 79 -5.33 -10.52 2.71
N GLU A 80 -4.27 -9.80 2.36
CA GLU A 80 -4.23 -8.34 2.31
C GLU A 80 -4.18 -7.91 0.84
N ARG A 81 -5.15 -7.10 0.38
CA ARG A 81 -5.09 -6.45 -0.92
C ARG A 81 -5.04 -4.94 -0.77
N MET A 82 -4.14 -4.34 -1.55
CA MET A 82 -3.85 -2.92 -1.58
C MET A 82 -4.57 -2.31 -2.79
N MET A 83 -5.72 -1.68 -2.58
CA MET A 83 -6.55 -1.10 -3.65
C MET A 83 -6.42 0.43 -3.65
N LEU A 84 -6.56 1.07 -4.80
CA LEU A 84 -6.72 2.52 -4.84
C LEU A 84 -8.05 2.91 -4.20
N ASP A 85 -8.03 3.99 -3.42
CA ASP A 85 -9.25 4.67 -3.03
C ASP A 85 -9.96 5.25 -4.28
N PRO A 86 -11.27 5.00 -4.51
CA PRO A 86 -11.98 5.52 -5.69
C PRO A 86 -11.88 7.04 -5.83
N THR A 87 -11.95 7.78 -4.72
CA THR A 87 -11.78 9.25 -4.70
C THR A 87 -10.35 9.71 -5.00
N SER A 88 -9.34 8.84 -4.86
CA SER A 88 -7.96 9.13 -5.29
C SER A 88 -7.74 8.96 -6.80
N ARG A 89 -8.58 8.17 -7.50
CA ARG A 89 -8.58 8.14 -8.98
C ARG A 89 -9.04 9.48 -9.59
N GLU A 90 -9.83 10.27 -8.85
CA GLU A 90 -10.31 11.60 -9.26
C GLU A 90 -9.34 12.74 -8.91
N ASN A 91 -8.21 12.45 -8.25
CA ASN A 91 -7.21 13.47 -7.92
C ASN A 91 -6.46 13.94 -9.18
N LEU A 92 -6.69 15.19 -9.59
CA LEU A 92 -6.07 15.82 -10.75
C LEU A 92 -4.54 15.66 -10.78
N LYS A 93 -3.86 15.78 -9.62
CA LYS A 93 -2.41 15.61 -9.54
C LYS A 93 -1.95 14.18 -9.83
N PHE A 94 -2.75 13.18 -9.45
CA PHE A 94 -2.46 11.79 -9.75
C PHE A 94 -2.71 11.50 -11.23
N SER A 95 -3.81 12.03 -11.80
CA SER A 95 -4.05 11.97 -13.26
C SER A 95 -2.91 12.59 -14.07
N ASP A 96 -2.35 13.73 -13.62
CA ASP A 96 -1.21 14.36 -14.28
C ASP A 96 0.09 13.56 -14.13
N LEU A 97 0.32 12.91 -12.97
CA LEU A 97 1.43 11.96 -12.82
C LEU A 97 1.31 10.78 -13.81
N LEU A 98 0.11 10.20 -13.96
CA LEU A 98 -0.13 9.12 -14.92
C LEU A 98 0.20 9.55 -16.35
N LYS A 99 -0.25 10.75 -16.77
CA LYS A 99 0.07 11.31 -18.10
C LYS A 99 1.57 11.47 -18.29
N VAL A 100 2.28 12.09 -17.34
CA VAL A 100 3.74 12.31 -17.41
C VAL A 100 4.50 10.97 -17.52
N LEU A 101 4.07 9.94 -16.79
CA LEU A 101 4.68 8.60 -16.89
C LEU A 101 4.39 7.93 -18.23
N ILE A 102 3.16 8.04 -18.76
CA ILE A 102 2.80 7.48 -20.08
C ILE A 102 3.56 8.20 -21.21
N GLU A 103 3.62 9.53 -21.20
CA GLU A 103 4.40 10.34 -22.15
C GLU A 103 5.88 9.98 -22.12
N TRP A 104 6.45 9.79 -20.93
CA TRP A 104 7.83 9.34 -20.76
C TRP A 104 8.08 7.97 -21.36
N ILE A 105 7.31 6.95 -20.99
CA ILE A 105 7.49 5.58 -21.49
C ILE A 105 7.37 5.54 -23.01
N ASN A 106 6.41 6.29 -23.57
CA ASN A 106 6.24 6.42 -25.01
C ASN A 106 7.45 7.10 -25.68
N SER A 107 8.04 8.11 -25.05
CA SER A 107 9.26 8.76 -25.57
C SER A 107 10.49 7.86 -25.50
N GLU A 108 10.63 7.01 -24.47
CA GLU A 108 11.76 6.07 -24.35
C GLU A 108 11.63 4.88 -25.33
N LEU A 109 10.39 4.45 -25.62
CA LEU A 109 10.09 3.24 -26.40
C LEU A 109 9.55 3.50 -27.82
N GLU A 110 9.62 4.75 -28.30
CA GLU A 110 9.22 5.11 -29.67
C GLU A 110 9.95 4.27 -30.73
N GLU A 111 11.26 4.05 -30.56
CA GLU A 111 12.09 3.24 -31.44
C GLU A 111 11.67 1.75 -31.47
N ASP A 112 11.22 1.20 -30.33
CA ASP A 112 10.68 -0.16 -30.20
C ASP A 112 9.22 -0.27 -30.72
N ARG A 113 8.62 0.85 -31.16
CA ARG A 113 7.23 0.97 -31.64
C ARG A 113 6.17 0.56 -30.61
N ILE A 114 6.46 0.77 -29.34
CA ILE A 114 5.54 0.50 -28.23
C ILE A 114 4.78 1.79 -27.92
N ILE A 115 3.45 1.68 -27.78
CA ILE A 115 2.58 2.81 -27.44
C ILE A 115 1.72 2.38 -26.25
N VAL A 116 2.06 2.93 -25.09
CA VAL A 116 1.30 2.85 -23.85
C VAL A 116 0.19 3.90 -23.86
N LYS A 117 -0.99 3.49 -23.43
CA LYS A 117 -2.20 4.32 -23.26
C LYS A 117 -2.77 4.21 -21.86
N ASP A 118 -2.63 3.04 -21.23
CA ASP A 118 -3.12 2.77 -19.89
C ASP A 118 -2.11 1.90 -19.13
N LEU A 119 -1.67 2.37 -17.96
CA LEU A 119 -0.63 1.67 -17.20
C LEU A 119 -1.10 0.32 -16.63
N GLU A 120 -2.40 0.16 -16.33
CA GLU A 120 -2.97 -1.09 -15.82
C GLU A 120 -3.06 -2.13 -16.96
N GLU A 121 -3.51 -1.72 -18.15
CA GLU A 121 -3.68 -2.61 -19.31
C GLU A 121 -2.38 -2.90 -20.07
N ASP A 122 -1.40 -1.99 -20.10
CA ASP A 122 -0.19 -2.16 -20.91
C ASP A 122 1.03 -2.69 -20.13
N CYS A 123 1.05 -2.60 -18.78
CA CYS A 123 2.20 -3.05 -17.98
C CYS A 123 2.04 -4.43 -17.33
N TYR A 124 0.81 -4.96 -17.20
CA TYR A 124 0.53 -6.15 -16.38
C TYR A 124 1.16 -7.46 -16.89
N ASP A 125 1.45 -7.55 -18.18
CA ASP A 125 2.07 -8.75 -18.78
C ASP A 125 3.61 -8.75 -18.68
N GLY A 126 4.20 -7.62 -18.26
CA GLY A 126 5.63 -7.40 -18.13
C GLY A 126 6.37 -6.96 -19.40
N GLN A 127 5.71 -6.84 -20.55
CA GLN A 127 6.35 -6.52 -21.83
C GLN A 127 6.89 -5.08 -21.87
N VAL A 128 6.06 -4.10 -21.51
CA VAL A 128 6.45 -2.68 -21.44
C VAL A 128 7.57 -2.49 -20.42
N LEU A 129 7.43 -3.10 -19.24
CA LEU A 129 8.42 -3.01 -18.15
C LEU A 129 9.77 -3.65 -18.53
N GLN A 130 9.76 -4.78 -19.23
CA GLN A 130 10.98 -5.36 -19.80
C GLN A 130 11.67 -4.35 -20.71
N LYS A 131 10.96 -3.84 -21.72
CA LYS A 131 11.53 -2.99 -22.77
C LYS A 131 12.05 -1.68 -22.23
N LEU A 132 11.31 -1.05 -21.32
CA LEU A 132 11.75 0.14 -20.58
C LEU A 132 13.03 -0.13 -19.80
N PHE A 133 13.10 -1.24 -19.04
CA PHE A 133 14.32 -1.58 -18.30
C PHE A 133 15.51 -1.87 -19.22
N GLU A 134 15.31 -2.57 -20.34
CA GLU A 134 16.37 -2.86 -21.31
C GLU A 134 16.93 -1.57 -21.94
N LYS A 135 16.05 -0.63 -22.29
CA LYS A 135 16.40 0.68 -22.84
C LYS A 135 17.19 1.53 -21.85
N LEU A 136 16.67 1.70 -20.63
CA LEU A 136 17.29 2.54 -19.59
C LEU A 136 18.62 1.96 -19.07
N SER A 137 18.69 0.65 -18.83
CA SER A 137 19.88 0.00 -18.27
C SER A 137 20.96 -0.35 -19.30
N GLY A 138 20.61 -0.37 -20.59
CA GLY A 138 21.45 -0.91 -21.67
C GLY A 138 21.68 -2.43 -21.60
N ARG A 139 20.97 -3.15 -20.73
CA ARG A 139 21.12 -4.61 -20.52
C ARG A 139 19.95 -5.35 -21.13
N LYS A 140 20.20 -6.40 -21.92
CA LYS A 140 19.15 -7.31 -22.40
C LYS A 140 18.74 -8.33 -21.33
N LEU A 141 17.44 -8.61 -21.23
CA LEU A 141 16.89 -9.60 -20.32
C LEU A 141 16.60 -10.91 -21.07
N ASN A 142 16.94 -12.04 -20.46
CA ASN A 142 16.71 -13.37 -21.04
C ASN A 142 15.27 -13.83 -20.79
N VAL A 143 14.31 -13.20 -21.48
CA VAL A 143 12.88 -13.53 -21.42
C VAL A 143 12.31 -13.70 -22.83
N ALA A 144 11.24 -14.49 -22.98
CA ALA A 144 10.57 -14.69 -24.27
C ALA A 144 9.95 -13.36 -24.76
N GLU A 145 10.10 -13.04 -26.05
CA GLU A 145 9.62 -11.77 -26.62
C GLU A 145 8.10 -11.60 -26.56
N VAL A 146 7.35 -12.69 -26.62
CA VAL A 146 5.88 -12.70 -26.53
C VAL A 146 5.43 -13.81 -25.58
N THR A 147 4.53 -13.47 -24.65
CA THR A 147 3.98 -14.41 -23.65
C THR A 147 2.45 -14.31 -23.62
N GLN A 148 1.77 -15.36 -24.07
CA GLN A 148 0.29 -15.43 -24.15
C GLN A 148 -0.35 -16.18 -22.97
N SER A 149 0.42 -16.94 -22.19
CA SER A 149 -0.07 -17.65 -21.01
C SER A 149 0.21 -16.86 -19.74
N GLU A 150 -0.71 -16.91 -18.78
CA GLU A 150 -0.57 -16.29 -17.45
C GLU A 150 0.77 -16.67 -16.78
N ILE A 151 1.11 -17.97 -16.83
CA ILE A 151 2.36 -18.51 -16.30
C ILE A 151 3.58 -17.88 -16.99
N GLY A 152 3.53 -17.65 -18.31
CA GLY A 152 4.60 -17.00 -19.05
C GLY A 152 4.73 -15.51 -18.71
N GLN A 153 3.62 -14.81 -18.54
CA GLN A 153 3.58 -13.41 -18.09
C GLN A 153 4.18 -13.27 -16.69
N LYS A 154 3.76 -14.12 -15.74
CA LYS A 154 4.33 -14.12 -14.38
C LYS A 154 5.81 -14.45 -14.37
N GLN A 155 6.27 -15.42 -15.18
CA GLN A 155 7.71 -15.72 -15.33
C GLN A 155 8.50 -14.54 -15.91
N LYS A 156 7.98 -13.85 -16.93
CA LYS A 156 8.58 -12.62 -17.48
C LYS A 156 8.69 -11.55 -16.40
N LEU A 157 7.60 -11.28 -15.69
CA LEU A 157 7.58 -10.34 -14.57
C LEU A 157 8.58 -10.70 -13.46
N THR A 158 8.71 -11.98 -13.09
CA THR A 158 9.74 -12.42 -12.13
C THR A 158 11.13 -11.97 -12.57
N THR A 159 11.53 -12.30 -13.81
CA THR A 159 12.85 -11.94 -14.33
C THR A 159 13.07 -10.43 -14.44
N VAL A 160 12.05 -9.68 -14.89
CA VAL A 160 12.12 -8.21 -14.98
C VAL A 160 12.24 -7.58 -13.58
N LEU A 161 11.37 -7.95 -12.65
CA LEU A 161 11.35 -7.37 -11.30
C LEU A 161 12.58 -7.79 -10.48
N GLU A 162 13.13 -8.99 -10.67
CA GLU A 162 14.42 -9.38 -10.08
C GLU A 162 15.55 -8.47 -10.58
N ALA A 163 15.65 -8.22 -11.89
CA ALA A 163 16.66 -7.34 -12.46
C ALA A 163 16.52 -5.88 -11.95
N VAL A 164 15.29 -5.36 -11.87
CA VAL A 164 15.00 -4.04 -11.28
C VAL A 164 15.37 -4.01 -9.79
N ASN A 165 14.98 -5.03 -9.02
CA ASN A 165 15.26 -5.09 -7.59
C ASN A 165 16.77 -5.15 -7.30
N HIS A 166 17.54 -5.87 -8.11
CA HIS A 166 19.00 -5.91 -8.03
C HIS A 166 19.65 -4.56 -8.35
N LEU A 167 19.05 -3.76 -9.23
CA LEU A 167 19.51 -2.41 -9.53
C LEU A 167 19.16 -1.41 -8.43
N LEU A 168 17.93 -1.43 -7.93
CA LEU A 168 17.40 -0.40 -7.03
C LEU A 168 17.73 -0.62 -5.54
N ARG A 169 17.75 -1.87 -5.04
CA ARG A 169 18.04 -2.15 -3.62
C ARG A 169 19.38 -1.59 -3.11
N PRO A 170 20.51 -1.70 -3.84
CA PRO A 170 21.78 -1.11 -3.40
C PRO A 170 21.73 0.41 -3.20
N HIS A 171 20.82 1.09 -3.90
CA HIS A 171 20.61 2.54 -3.83
C HIS A 171 19.58 2.94 -2.76
N GLY A 172 19.16 2.01 -1.90
CA GLY A 172 18.30 2.29 -0.74
C GLY A 172 16.80 2.34 -1.01
N TRP A 173 16.34 1.95 -2.21
CA TRP A 173 14.92 1.89 -2.55
C TRP A 173 14.17 0.80 -1.78
N THR A 174 13.01 1.14 -1.22
CA THR A 174 12.01 0.21 -0.71
C THR A 174 11.27 -0.47 -1.88
N ILE A 175 11.06 -1.78 -1.79
CA ILE A 175 10.41 -2.56 -2.85
C ILE A 175 8.95 -2.78 -2.47
N GLU A 176 8.07 -2.00 -3.09
CA GLU A 176 6.61 -2.00 -2.83
C GLU A 176 5.80 -2.69 -3.95
N TRP A 177 6.49 -3.35 -4.89
CA TRP A 177 5.90 -4.11 -6.00
C TRP A 177 6.22 -5.61 -5.91
N SER A 178 5.31 -6.43 -6.44
CA SER A 178 5.49 -7.88 -6.59
C SER A 178 4.94 -8.35 -7.94
N VAL A 179 5.32 -9.56 -8.36
CA VAL A 179 4.81 -10.17 -9.59
C VAL A 179 3.28 -10.21 -9.61
N ASP A 180 2.67 -10.71 -8.53
CA ASP A 180 1.21 -10.78 -8.44
C ASP A 180 0.55 -9.40 -8.38
N ALA A 181 1.18 -8.38 -7.77
CA ALA A 181 0.62 -7.03 -7.76
C ALA A 181 0.62 -6.39 -9.16
N ILE A 182 1.72 -6.51 -9.91
CA ILE A 182 1.78 -5.98 -11.29
C ILE A 182 0.84 -6.77 -12.20
N HIS A 183 0.84 -8.11 -12.10
CA HIS A 183 -0.03 -8.98 -12.91
C HIS A 183 -1.52 -8.79 -12.60
N SER A 184 -1.88 -8.54 -11.33
CA SER A 184 -3.24 -8.15 -10.91
C SER A 184 -3.56 -6.67 -11.16
N LYS A 185 -2.85 -6.01 -12.09
CA LYS A 185 -3.10 -4.62 -12.51
C LYS A 185 -3.09 -3.59 -11.39
N ASN A 186 -2.28 -3.79 -10.34
CA ASN A 186 -2.22 -2.84 -9.23
C ASN A 186 -1.53 -1.53 -9.66
N LEU A 187 -2.32 -0.51 -10.02
CA LEU A 187 -1.81 0.77 -10.47
C LEU A 187 -0.85 1.44 -9.49
N VAL A 188 -1.01 1.27 -8.18
CA VAL A 188 -0.07 1.83 -7.18
C VAL A 188 1.31 1.17 -7.32
N ALA A 189 1.36 -0.16 -7.42
CA ALA A 189 2.61 -0.89 -7.60
C ALA A 189 3.28 -0.55 -8.94
N ILE A 190 2.49 -0.42 -10.01
CA ILE A 190 2.97 -0.04 -11.35
C ILE A 190 3.54 1.40 -11.33
N VAL A 191 2.79 2.38 -10.82
CA VAL A 191 3.26 3.78 -10.73
C VAL A 191 4.49 3.90 -9.83
N TYR A 192 4.51 3.25 -8.68
CA TYR A 192 5.66 3.34 -7.76
C TYR A 192 6.94 2.72 -8.36
N LEU A 193 6.81 1.60 -9.10
CA LEU A 193 7.89 1.01 -9.89
C LEU A 193 8.41 1.97 -10.97
N LEU A 194 7.51 2.59 -11.74
CA LEU A 194 7.88 3.51 -12.82
C LEU A 194 8.54 4.80 -12.29
N VAL A 195 8.03 5.37 -11.19
CA VAL A 195 8.65 6.53 -10.53
C VAL A 195 10.03 6.18 -9.98
N ALA A 196 10.21 5.01 -9.36
CA ALA A 196 11.50 4.57 -8.85
C ALA A 196 12.54 4.39 -9.98
N LEU A 197 12.13 3.84 -11.13
CA LEU A 197 12.97 3.74 -12.33
C LEU A 197 13.32 5.13 -12.89
N ALA A 198 12.33 6.00 -13.10
CA ALA A 198 12.54 7.34 -13.62
C ALA A 198 13.49 8.18 -12.74
N MET A 199 13.31 8.12 -11.42
CA MET A 199 14.19 8.81 -10.46
C MET A 199 15.60 8.22 -10.42
N HIS A 200 15.73 6.89 -10.48
CA HIS A 200 17.05 6.24 -10.46
C HIS A 200 17.88 6.54 -11.72
N PHE A 201 17.25 6.50 -12.89
CA PHE A 201 17.90 6.81 -14.17
C PHE A 201 17.96 8.31 -14.49
N GLN A 202 17.48 9.17 -13.60
CA GLN A 202 17.42 10.63 -13.80
C GLN A 202 16.72 11.02 -15.11
N ALA A 203 15.61 10.34 -15.42
CA ALA A 203 14.82 10.56 -16.63
C ALA A 203 14.45 12.05 -16.77
N PRO A 204 14.42 12.60 -18.00
CA PRO A 204 14.20 14.03 -18.26
C PRO A 204 12.72 14.45 -18.11
N ILE A 205 12.09 14.04 -17.02
CA ILE A 205 10.65 14.20 -16.76
C ILE A 205 10.41 15.15 -15.59
N ARG A 206 9.33 15.92 -15.67
CA ARG A 206 8.91 16.83 -14.58
C ARG A 206 7.77 16.16 -13.80
N LEU A 207 8.13 15.38 -12.78
CA LEU A 207 7.16 14.79 -11.86
C LEU A 207 6.38 15.91 -11.14
N PRO A 208 5.03 15.83 -11.03
CA PRO A 208 4.24 16.85 -10.34
C PRO A 208 4.59 16.95 -8.85
N GLU A 209 4.62 18.17 -8.31
CA GLU A 209 4.95 18.36 -6.89
C GLU A 209 3.79 17.94 -5.96
N HIS A 210 4.14 17.18 -4.91
CA HIS A 210 3.24 16.74 -3.84
C HIS A 210 2.05 15.90 -4.35
N VAL A 211 2.34 14.75 -4.98
CA VAL A 211 1.35 13.72 -5.31
C VAL A 211 1.25 12.74 -4.13
N SER A 212 0.25 12.93 -3.27
CA SER A 212 -0.15 11.97 -2.25
C SER A 212 -1.35 11.13 -2.75
N VAL A 213 -1.24 9.81 -2.63
CA VAL A 213 -2.26 8.85 -3.09
C VAL A 213 -2.81 8.12 -1.87
N GLN A 214 -4.13 8.09 -1.68
CA GLN A 214 -4.75 7.28 -0.63
C GLN A 214 -4.95 5.85 -1.13
N VAL A 215 -4.65 4.89 -0.27
CA VAL A 215 -4.61 3.48 -0.63
C VAL A 215 -5.44 2.69 0.37
N VAL A 216 -6.53 2.09 -0.07
CA VAL A 216 -7.40 1.28 0.77
C VAL A 216 -6.78 -0.10 0.95
N VAL A 217 -6.46 -0.45 2.19
CA VAL A 217 -6.11 -1.83 2.54
C VAL A 217 -7.39 -2.55 2.91
N VAL A 218 -7.79 -3.51 2.07
CA VAL A 218 -8.91 -4.40 2.36
C VAL A 218 -8.34 -5.66 3.00
N LYS A 219 -8.71 -5.89 4.27
CA LYS A 219 -8.30 -7.08 5.02
C LYS A 219 -9.52 -7.87 5.46
N LYS A 220 -9.58 -9.14 5.08
CA LYS A 220 -10.66 -10.04 5.48
C LYS A 220 -10.29 -10.73 6.80
N ARG A 221 -11.07 -10.47 7.85
CA ARG A 221 -10.93 -11.11 9.18
C ARG A 221 -12.29 -11.65 9.62
N GLU A 222 -12.33 -12.93 10.02
CA GLU A 222 -13.51 -13.58 10.61
C GLU A 222 -14.79 -13.46 9.74
N GLY A 223 -14.63 -13.48 8.41
CA GLY A 223 -15.73 -13.33 7.44
C GLY A 223 -16.19 -11.89 7.17
N ILE A 224 -15.66 -10.90 7.88
CA ILE A 224 -15.96 -9.47 7.69
C ILE A 224 -14.85 -8.82 6.85
N LEU A 225 -15.24 -8.04 5.85
CA LEU A 225 -14.33 -7.17 5.11
C LEU A 225 -14.05 -5.92 5.95
N GLN A 226 -12.82 -5.77 6.44
CA GLN A 226 -12.34 -4.53 7.05
C GLN A 226 -11.73 -3.64 5.96
N THR A 227 -12.47 -2.60 5.58
CA THR A 227 -12.00 -1.52 4.71
C THR A 227 -11.30 -0.47 5.56
N ALA A 228 -9.98 -0.34 5.42
CA ALA A 228 -9.21 0.73 6.04
C ALA A 228 -8.60 1.63 4.95
N VAL A 229 -9.01 2.90 4.91
CA VAL A 229 -8.35 3.91 4.08
C VAL A 229 -6.99 4.19 4.71
N MET A 230 -5.90 3.85 4.02
CA MET A 230 -4.55 4.18 4.45
C MET A 230 -3.92 5.14 3.46
N THR A 231 -3.82 6.42 3.84
CA THR A 231 -2.71 7.24 3.37
C THR A 231 -1.43 6.49 3.73
N LYS A 232 -0.65 6.06 2.73
CA LYS A 232 0.62 5.34 2.96
C LYS A 232 1.73 6.33 3.30
N GLU A 233 1.47 7.11 4.35
CA GLU A 233 2.49 7.84 5.08
C GLU A 233 3.27 6.84 5.97
N ASP A 234 4.46 7.25 6.41
CA ASP A 234 5.52 6.41 6.99
C ASP A 234 5.06 5.75 8.32
N ALA A 235 5.83 4.80 8.86
CA ALA A 235 5.48 4.19 10.17
C ALA A 235 5.39 5.26 11.29
N PHE A 236 6.12 6.36 11.11
CA PHE A 236 6.07 7.58 11.90
C PHE A 236 4.74 8.34 11.78
N ASP A 237 4.17 8.39 10.58
CA ASP A 237 2.94 9.12 10.28
C ASP A 237 1.69 8.31 10.67
N THR A 238 1.75 6.98 10.54
CA THR A 238 0.74 6.08 11.12
C THR A 238 0.61 6.30 12.64
N LEU A 239 1.73 6.57 13.34
CA LEU A 239 1.72 6.95 14.76
C LEU A 239 1.12 8.35 15.01
N LEU A 240 1.37 9.32 14.13
CA LEU A 240 0.78 10.66 14.20
C LEU A 240 -0.75 10.63 14.03
N ASP A 241 -1.23 9.89 13.03
CA ASP A 241 -2.63 9.94 12.60
C ASP A 241 -3.55 9.01 13.40
N HIS A 242 -3.03 7.88 13.90
CA HIS A 242 -3.84 6.83 14.54
C HIS A 242 -3.53 6.59 16.03
N ALA A 243 -2.57 7.30 16.63
CA ALA A 243 -2.18 7.09 18.02
C ALA A 243 -1.68 8.38 18.75
N PRO A 244 -2.55 9.40 18.95
CA PRO A 244 -2.15 10.69 19.55
C PRO A 244 -1.51 10.54 20.95
N ASP A 245 -1.95 9.57 21.75
CA ASP A 245 -1.34 9.30 23.06
C ASP A 245 0.12 8.82 22.94
N LYS A 246 0.43 8.03 21.90
CA LYS A 246 1.81 7.59 21.61
C LYS A 246 2.63 8.74 21.03
N LEU A 247 2.03 9.61 20.22
CA LEU A 247 2.68 10.82 19.71
C LEU A 247 3.16 11.72 20.85
N ASN A 248 2.33 11.93 21.89
CA ASN A 248 2.72 12.71 23.06
C ASN A 248 3.89 12.08 23.83
N VAL A 249 3.96 10.76 23.94
CA VAL A 249 5.13 10.05 24.50
C VAL A 249 6.38 10.26 23.64
N VAL A 250 6.27 10.21 22.31
CA VAL A 250 7.39 10.50 21.39
C VAL A 250 7.84 11.95 21.52
N LYS A 251 6.92 12.93 21.55
CA LYS A 251 7.24 14.35 21.78
C LYS A 251 8.01 14.54 23.08
N SER A 252 7.52 14.01 24.20
CA SER A 252 8.20 14.09 25.50
C SER A 252 9.58 13.42 25.50
N SER A 253 9.73 12.28 24.83
CA SER A 253 11.04 11.62 24.66
C SER A 253 12.01 12.47 23.85
N LEU A 254 11.54 13.12 22.77
CA LEU A 254 12.36 14.00 21.95
C LEU A 254 12.74 15.28 22.70
N ILE A 255 11.80 15.94 23.39
CA ILE A 255 12.06 17.10 24.27
C ILE A 255 13.13 16.75 25.30
N THR A 256 13.01 15.59 25.96
CA THR A 256 14.01 15.12 26.95
C THR A 256 15.39 14.95 26.32
N PHE A 257 15.46 14.40 25.10
CA PHE A 257 16.70 14.27 24.34
C PHE A 257 17.29 15.63 23.96
N VAL A 258 16.57 16.53 23.29
CA VAL A 258 17.14 17.83 22.91
C VAL A 258 17.54 18.66 24.13
N ASN A 259 16.78 18.61 25.23
CA ASN A 259 17.15 19.29 26.48
C ASN A 259 18.35 18.64 27.20
N LYS A 260 18.68 17.35 26.99
CA LYS A 260 19.96 16.76 27.48
C LYS A 260 21.16 17.53 26.91
N HIS A 261 21.06 17.96 25.65
CA HIS A 261 22.15 18.64 24.94
C HIS A 261 22.03 20.17 25.05
N LEU A 262 20.90 20.77 24.67
CA LEU A 262 20.73 22.23 24.58
C LEU A 262 20.81 22.95 25.95
N ASN A 263 20.49 22.28 27.06
CA ASN A 263 20.72 22.85 28.40
C ASN A 263 22.21 23.09 28.70
N LYS A 264 23.14 22.41 28.01
CA LYS A 264 24.59 22.71 28.08
C LYS A 264 24.91 24.13 27.60
N LEU A 265 24.02 24.76 26.84
CA LEU A 265 24.08 26.15 26.36
C LEU A 265 23.03 27.08 27.03
N ASN A 266 22.40 26.64 28.13
CA ASN A 266 21.28 27.34 28.78
C ASN A 266 20.05 27.58 27.87
N LEU A 267 19.85 26.73 26.84
CA LEU A 267 18.68 26.76 25.97
C LEU A 267 17.70 25.64 26.35
N GLU A 268 16.46 26.00 26.66
CA GLU A 268 15.38 25.07 27.00
C GLU A 268 14.36 25.00 25.85
N VAL A 269 13.96 23.76 25.53
CA VAL A 269 12.92 23.45 24.56
C VAL A 269 11.67 22.96 25.28
N THR A 270 10.56 23.66 25.10
CA THR A 270 9.21 23.28 25.55
C THR A 270 8.31 22.89 24.37
N GLU A 271 8.53 23.49 23.20
CA GLU A 271 7.73 23.30 21.98
C GLU A 271 8.61 22.90 20.78
N LEU A 272 8.52 21.63 20.38
CA LEU A 272 9.25 21.13 19.19
C LEU A 272 8.77 21.76 17.88
N GLU A 273 7.57 22.32 17.85
CA GLU A 273 6.91 22.84 16.64
C GLU A 273 7.44 24.21 16.22
N SER A 274 7.67 25.09 17.21
CA SER A 274 8.00 26.50 17.03
C SER A 274 9.50 26.76 17.16
N GLN A 275 10.17 26.15 18.14
CA GLN A 275 11.54 26.51 18.53
C GLN A 275 12.65 26.00 17.59
N PHE A 276 12.34 25.12 16.63
CA PHE A 276 13.28 24.67 15.60
C PHE A 276 13.06 25.33 14.23
N ALA A 277 12.00 26.12 14.07
CA ALA A 277 11.56 26.68 12.79
C ALA A 277 12.49 27.79 12.24
N ASP A 278 13.41 28.29 13.05
CA ASP A 278 14.44 29.24 12.63
C ASP A 278 15.80 28.58 12.31
N GLY A 279 15.90 27.26 12.47
CA GLY A 279 17.08 26.44 12.27
C GLY A 279 18.20 26.61 13.31
N VAL A 280 18.17 27.63 14.17
CA VAL A 280 19.26 27.95 15.11
C VAL A 280 19.46 26.81 16.11
N TYR A 281 18.36 26.31 16.68
CA TYR A 281 18.43 25.21 17.63
C TYR A 281 18.87 23.88 16.99
N LEU A 282 18.58 23.64 15.69
CA LEU A 282 19.08 22.46 14.97
C LEU A 282 20.59 22.53 14.76
N ILE A 283 21.12 23.70 14.40
CA ILE A 283 22.55 23.93 14.19
C ILE A 283 23.32 23.74 15.50
N LEU A 284 22.87 24.39 16.57
CA LEU A 284 23.51 24.30 17.89
C LEU A 284 23.45 22.87 18.45
N LEU A 285 22.32 22.18 18.24
CA LEU A 285 22.18 20.76 18.59
C LEU A 285 23.19 19.89 17.82
N MET A 286 23.36 20.08 16.51
CA MET A 286 24.35 19.31 15.74
C MET A 286 25.78 19.50 16.26
N GLY A 287 26.20 20.74 16.53
CA GLY A 287 27.51 20.99 17.13
C GLY A 287 27.70 20.32 18.50
N LEU A 288 26.65 20.25 19.32
CA LEU A 288 26.66 19.56 20.62
C LEU A 288 26.62 18.02 20.51
N LEU A 289 26.12 17.46 19.41
CA LEU A 289 26.05 16.01 19.19
C LEU A 289 27.36 15.44 18.62
N GLU A 290 28.08 16.25 17.84
CA GLU A 290 29.36 15.94 17.20
C GLU A 290 30.58 16.56 17.91
N ASP A 291 30.37 17.20 19.07
CA ASP A 291 31.40 17.85 19.91
C ASP A 291 32.28 18.89 19.16
N TYR A 292 31.66 19.72 18.31
CA TYR A 292 32.32 20.83 17.63
C TYR A 292 31.55 22.16 17.71
N PHE A 293 32.30 23.26 17.61
CA PHE A 293 31.73 24.60 17.53
C PHE A 293 31.35 24.98 16.10
N VAL A 294 30.09 25.36 15.88
CA VAL A 294 29.63 25.91 14.58
C VAL A 294 29.99 27.41 14.50
N PRO A 295 30.78 27.87 13.52
CA PRO A 295 31.10 29.28 13.40
C PRO A 295 29.88 30.17 13.10
N LEU A 296 29.71 31.24 13.88
CA LEU A 296 28.58 32.18 13.78
C LEU A 296 28.48 32.94 12.45
N TYR A 297 29.48 32.85 11.58
CA TYR A 297 29.43 33.45 10.23
C TYR A 297 28.82 32.52 9.17
N ASN A 298 28.60 31.25 9.49
CA ASN A 298 27.98 30.28 8.57
C ASN A 298 26.44 30.29 8.63
N PHE A 299 25.85 30.87 9.67
CA PHE A 299 24.41 30.85 9.90
C PHE A 299 23.93 32.13 10.62
N PHE A 300 22.64 32.42 10.52
CA PHE A 300 22.04 33.59 11.13
C PHE A 300 21.60 33.25 12.56
N LEU A 301 22.30 33.76 13.58
CA LEU A 301 21.94 33.54 14.99
C LEU A 301 20.59 34.17 15.37
N THR A 302 20.18 35.23 14.67
CA THR A 302 18.90 35.91 14.82
C THR A 302 18.27 36.13 13.43
N PRO A 303 17.67 35.11 12.82
CA PRO A 303 17.16 35.20 11.45
C PRO A 303 15.85 36.00 11.39
N GLU A 304 15.88 37.12 10.67
CA GLU A 304 14.79 38.10 10.59
C GLU A 304 13.75 37.75 9.52
N ASN A 305 14.16 37.03 8.47
CA ASN A 305 13.32 36.73 7.30
C ASN A 305 13.28 35.22 6.98
N PHE A 306 12.34 34.84 6.11
CA PHE A 306 12.10 33.44 5.74
C PHE A 306 13.33 32.78 5.10
N GLU A 307 14.04 33.49 4.21
CA GLU A 307 15.23 32.96 3.52
C GLU A 307 16.37 32.66 4.49
N GLN A 308 16.60 33.51 5.50
CA GLN A 308 17.60 33.27 6.55
C GLN A 308 17.26 32.04 7.40
N LYS A 309 15.98 31.80 7.69
CA LYS A 309 15.52 30.59 8.40
C LYS A 309 15.70 29.34 7.55
N VAL A 310 15.35 29.40 6.26
CA VAL A 310 15.55 28.31 5.30
C VAL A 310 17.04 27.99 5.14
N HIS A 311 17.90 29.01 5.05
CA HIS A 311 19.36 28.85 5.04
C HIS A 311 19.85 28.11 6.28
N ASN A 312 19.42 28.53 7.48
CA ASN A 312 19.81 27.86 8.73
C ASN A 312 19.38 26.39 8.77
N VAL A 313 18.13 26.06 8.39
CA VAL A 313 17.66 24.67 8.39
C VAL A 313 18.38 23.84 7.32
N ALA A 314 18.62 24.40 6.12
CA ALA A 314 19.38 23.74 5.07
C ALA A 314 20.82 23.44 5.53
N PHE A 315 21.49 24.41 6.13
CA PHE A 315 22.84 24.25 6.69
C PHE A 315 22.85 23.21 7.82
N ALA A 316 21.84 23.15 8.70
CA ALA A 316 21.73 22.08 9.69
C ALA A 316 21.64 20.69 9.04
N PHE A 317 20.98 20.56 7.88
CA PHE A 317 20.90 19.28 7.14
C PHE A 317 22.22 18.94 6.42
N GLU A 318 23.03 19.92 6.06
CA GLU A 318 24.41 19.71 5.59
C GLU A 318 25.28 19.17 6.73
N LEU A 319 25.26 19.82 7.91
CA LEU A 319 25.96 19.34 9.11
C LEU A 319 25.57 17.90 9.51
N MET A 320 24.30 17.51 9.35
CA MET A 320 23.86 16.12 9.56
C MET A 320 24.50 15.15 8.57
N GLN A 321 24.62 15.51 7.29
CA GLN A 321 25.24 14.67 6.28
C GLN A 321 26.76 14.55 6.48
N ASP A 322 27.42 15.64 6.88
CA ASP A 322 28.84 15.67 7.22
C ASP A 322 29.16 14.82 8.46
N GLY A 323 28.25 14.79 9.45
CA GLY A 323 28.24 13.84 10.58
C GLY A 323 27.88 12.38 10.20
N GLY A 324 27.73 12.08 8.90
CA GLY A 324 27.47 10.72 8.40
C GLY A 324 26.02 10.25 8.45
N LEU A 325 25.06 11.11 8.80
CA LEU A 325 23.64 10.75 8.75
C LEU A 325 23.12 10.74 7.32
N LYS A 326 22.09 9.92 7.09
CA LYS A 326 21.30 10.03 5.86
C LYS A 326 20.65 11.39 5.79
N LYS A 327 20.73 12.04 4.62
CA LYS A 327 20.05 13.31 4.32
C LYS A 327 18.59 13.26 4.81
N PRO A 328 18.13 14.25 5.60
CA PRO A 328 16.74 14.33 6.03
C PRO A 328 15.77 14.30 4.84
N LYS A 329 14.67 13.54 4.97
CA LYS A 329 13.59 13.51 3.97
C LYS A 329 12.76 14.79 3.93
N ALA A 330 12.72 15.54 5.03
CA ALA A 330 12.00 16.80 5.16
C ALA A 330 12.64 17.88 4.28
N ARG A 331 11.85 18.80 3.74
CA ARG A 331 12.40 20.02 3.14
C ARG A 331 12.72 21.06 4.22
N PRO A 332 13.76 21.89 4.06
CA PRO A 332 14.01 23.01 4.98
C PRO A 332 12.80 23.92 5.13
N GLU A 333 12.10 24.22 4.03
CA GLU A 333 10.91 25.07 4.02
C GLU A 333 9.75 24.48 4.82
N ASP A 334 9.62 23.16 4.94
CA ASP A 334 8.57 22.54 5.74
C ASP A 334 8.77 22.82 7.24
N VAL A 335 10.03 22.74 7.72
CA VAL A 335 10.40 23.01 9.11
C VAL A 335 10.18 24.49 9.43
N VAL A 336 10.56 25.39 8.52
CA VAL A 336 10.33 26.85 8.69
C VAL A 336 8.83 27.20 8.67
N ASN A 337 8.03 26.46 7.91
CA ASN A 337 6.56 26.58 7.88
C ASN A 337 5.85 25.82 9.01
N LEU A 338 6.54 25.48 10.11
CA LEU A 338 5.97 24.84 11.31
C LEU A 338 5.33 23.46 11.06
N ASN A 339 5.79 22.72 10.03
CA ASN A 339 5.29 21.37 9.77
C ASN A 339 5.81 20.39 10.84
N LEU A 340 4.94 20.09 11.81
CA LEU A 340 5.19 19.15 12.90
C LEU A 340 5.73 17.79 12.42
N LYS A 341 5.17 17.21 11.33
CA LYS A 341 5.61 15.90 10.82
C LYS A 341 7.07 15.98 10.34
N SER A 342 7.43 17.06 9.65
CA SER A 342 8.80 17.31 9.17
C SER A 342 9.79 17.55 10.31
N THR A 343 9.46 18.41 11.28
CA THR A 343 10.34 18.71 12.42
C THR A 343 10.56 17.49 13.31
N LEU A 344 9.51 16.73 13.62
CA LEU A 344 9.62 15.50 14.41
C LEU A 344 10.47 14.43 13.70
N ARG A 345 10.37 14.29 12.38
CA ARG A 345 11.22 13.37 11.60
C ARG A 345 12.71 13.70 11.72
N VAL A 346 13.05 14.99 11.61
CA VAL A 346 14.44 15.46 11.75
C VAL A 346 14.96 15.12 13.15
N LEU A 347 14.21 15.50 14.20
CA LEU A 347 14.59 15.24 15.59
C LEU A 347 14.63 13.74 15.94
N TYR A 348 13.75 12.92 15.35
CA TYR A 348 13.76 11.48 15.54
C TYR A 348 14.94 10.79 14.84
N ASN A 349 15.37 11.30 13.68
CA ASN A 349 16.62 10.86 13.03
C ASN A 349 17.83 11.14 13.95
N LEU A 350 17.91 12.34 14.54
CA LEU A 350 18.97 12.66 15.52
C LEU A 350 18.87 11.74 16.75
N PHE A 351 17.71 11.64 17.38
CA PHE A 351 17.51 10.78 18.55
C PHE A 351 17.91 9.33 18.29
N THR A 352 17.52 8.73 17.15
CA THR A 352 17.82 7.32 16.87
C THR A 352 19.31 7.04 16.68
N ASN A 353 20.08 7.99 16.14
CA ASN A 353 21.53 7.86 15.96
C ASN A 353 22.33 8.26 17.22
N TYR A 354 21.87 9.27 17.98
CA TYR A 354 22.64 9.88 19.09
C TYR A 354 22.08 9.67 20.51
N LYS A 355 20.98 8.91 20.70
CA LYS A 355 20.40 8.63 22.05
C LYS A 355 21.38 8.06 23.09
N ASN A 356 22.49 7.48 22.64
CA ASN A 356 23.54 6.88 23.47
C ASN A 356 24.79 7.77 23.61
N SER A 357 24.81 8.97 23.00
CA SER A 357 25.89 9.96 23.12
C SER A 357 25.68 10.84 24.36
N ASP A 358 26.76 11.26 25.02
CA ASP A 358 26.72 11.90 26.36
C ASP A 358 26.81 13.43 26.39
#